data_AF-A0A1M3BA17-F1
#
_entry.id   AF-A0A1M3BA17-F1
#
_cell.length_a   1.000
_cell.length_b   1.000
_cell.length_c   1.000
_cell.angle_alpha   90.00
_cell.angle_beta   90.00
_cell.angle_gamma   90.00
#
_symmetry.space_group_name_H-M   'P 1'
#
loop_
_entity.id
_entity.type
_entity.pdbx_description
1 polymer ?
#
loop_
_entity_poly.entity_id
_entity_poly.type
_entity_poly.pdbx_seq_one_letter_code
_entity_poly.pdbx_strand_id
1 'polypeptide(L)'
;MANVNHILNQRLKVKEKPSSKMSEMAQKSANGQLTSFNGLFGVSDLNEKEKEHLEEILKSHHISGANLKEDLKYLISITSEVKAINNQAAILHGERIKKAQLILTKYKDGAFTNWMLATYGNRQTPYNLLQYYEFCQALPTNLREKVEEMPRQAIYTLASRNIPIEKKRLFVEDYQGENKIELLNKIREHFPLAKTDQRASLTHPLIKQFQKISIHLKTNKPKFNKEQKKALKNLVEEFCELIGL
;
A
#
# COMPACT_ATOMS: atom_id res chain seq x y z
N MET A 1 48.74 -34.35 -38.41
CA MET A 1 48.22 -33.04 -37.95
C MET A 1 47.13 -33.25 -36.90
N ALA A 2 47.51 -33.42 -35.64
CA ALA A 2 46.56 -33.56 -34.52
C ALA A 2 47.23 -33.09 -33.22
N ASN A 3 47.53 -31.79 -33.10
CA ASN A 3 48.06 -31.26 -31.83
C ASN A 3 47.80 -29.77 -31.60
N VAL A 4 46.65 -29.26 -32.05
CA VAL A 4 46.18 -27.90 -31.74
C VAL A 4 44.87 -27.95 -30.93
N ASN A 5 43.98 -28.88 -31.27
CA ASN A 5 42.71 -29.07 -30.55
C ASN A 5 42.90 -29.61 -29.12
N HIS A 6 43.97 -30.37 -28.84
CA HIS A 6 44.24 -30.87 -27.49
C HIS A 6 44.74 -29.75 -26.56
N ILE A 7 45.53 -28.81 -27.09
CA ILE A 7 46.06 -27.66 -26.33
C ILE A 7 44.97 -26.61 -26.09
N LEU A 8 44.08 -26.38 -27.06
CA LEU A 8 42.91 -25.49 -26.89
C LEU A 8 41.93 -26.05 -25.86
N ASN A 9 41.66 -27.36 -25.87
CA ASN A 9 40.78 -28.01 -24.89
C ASN A 9 41.38 -28.06 -23.48
N GLN A 10 42.71 -28.13 -23.33
CA GLN A 10 43.36 -28.01 -22.02
C GLN A 10 43.38 -26.56 -21.51
N ARG A 11 43.51 -25.55 -22.37
CA ARG A 11 43.43 -24.14 -21.95
C ARG A 11 42.02 -23.69 -21.57
N LEU A 12 40.98 -24.28 -22.16
CA LEU A 12 39.58 -24.02 -21.78
C LEU A 12 39.13 -24.76 -20.49
N LYS A 13 39.86 -25.80 -20.06
CA LYS A 13 39.54 -26.53 -18.81
C LYS A 13 40.26 -26.01 -17.56
N VAL A 14 41.19 -25.05 -17.70
CA VAL A 14 42.06 -24.59 -16.59
C VAL A 14 41.68 -23.21 -16.04
N LYS A 15 40.65 -22.53 -16.55
CA LYS A 15 40.09 -21.35 -15.87
C LYS A 15 38.69 -21.64 -15.34
N GLU A 16 38.71 -21.95 -14.04
CA GLU A 16 37.63 -21.74 -13.08
C GLU A 16 36.33 -22.42 -13.46
N LYS A 17 36.11 -23.62 -12.87
CA LYS A 17 34.76 -23.99 -12.45
C LYS A 17 34.16 -22.71 -11.83
N PRO A 18 33.03 -22.15 -12.31
CA PRO A 18 32.36 -21.15 -11.51
C PRO A 18 32.20 -21.82 -10.15
N SER A 19 32.79 -21.23 -9.11
CA SER A 19 32.80 -21.87 -7.79
C SER A 19 31.37 -22.33 -7.54
N SER A 20 31.14 -23.55 -7.04
CA SER A 20 29.76 -24.05 -6.92
C SER A 20 28.89 -23.03 -6.20
N LYS A 21 29.49 -22.26 -5.28
CA LYS A 21 28.95 -21.02 -4.70
C LYS A 21 28.52 -19.95 -5.70
N MET A 22 29.34 -19.53 -6.67
CA MET A 22 28.95 -18.53 -7.68
C MET A 22 27.86 -19.03 -8.62
N SER A 23 27.88 -20.31 -8.99
CA SER A 23 26.83 -20.91 -9.82
C SER A 23 25.52 -21.11 -9.04
N GLU A 24 25.59 -21.55 -7.78
CA GLU A 24 24.45 -21.60 -6.86
C GLU A 24 23.93 -20.20 -6.56
N MET A 25 24.81 -19.20 -6.42
CA MET A 25 24.44 -17.82 -6.19
C MET A 25 23.76 -17.26 -7.45
N ALA A 26 24.29 -17.50 -8.65
CA ALA A 26 23.63 -17.12 -9.90
C ALA A 26 22.27 -17.80 -10.09
N GLN A 27 22.14 -19.09 -9.77
CA GLN A 27 20.84 -19.80 -9.78
C GLN A 27 19.87 -19.29 -8.71
N LYS A 28 20.34 -19.05 -7.48
CA LYS A 28 19.53 -18.45 -6.42
C LYS A 28 19.12 -17.02 -6.77
N SER A 29 19.94 -16.24 -7.48
CA SER A 29 19.59 -14.93 -8.02
C SER A 29 18.55 -15.01 -9.13
N ALA A 30 18.73 -15.93 -10.08
CA ALA A 30 17.79 -16.15 -11.18
C ALA A 30 16.41 -16.64 -10.66
N ASN A 31 16.41 -17.42 -9.58
CA ASN A 31 15.21 -17.92 -8.90
C ASN A 31 14.66 -16.96 -7.81
N GLY A 32 15.21 -15.75 -7.67
CA GLY A 32 14.75 -14.75 -6.68
C GLY A 32 15.12 -15.02 -5.21
N GLN A 33 15.82 -16.13 -4.93
CA GLN A 33 16.28 -16.59 -3.60
C GLN A 33 17.51 -15.83 -3.04
N LEU A 34 18.08 -14.88 -3.79
CA LEU A 34 19.10 -13.94 -3.30
C LEU A 34 18.58 -12.54 -3.01
N THR A 35 17.27 -12.34 -3.10
CA THR A 35 16.72 -11.11 -2.54
C THR A 35 16.94 -11.11 -1.03
N SER A 36 17.23 -9.94 -0.45
CA SER A 36 17.42 -9.73 1.01
C SER A 36 16.18 -10.06 1.85
N PHE A 37 15.22 -10.81 1.30
CA PHE A 37 13.91 -11.10 1.84
C PHE A 37 13.72 -12.57 2.23
N ASN A 38 14.74 -13.42 2.14
CA ASN A 38 14.68 -14.75 2.74
C ASN A 38 14.49 -14.60 4.26
N GLY A 39 13.29 -14.92 4.76
CA GLY A 39 12.89 -14.72 6.16
C GLY A 39 12.07 -13.46 6.45
N LEU A 40 11.79 -12.61 5.45
CA LEU A 40 11.00 -11.38 5.62
C LEU A 40 9.49 -11.57 5.38
N PHE A 41 9.06 -12.79 5.06
CA PHE A 41 7.72 -13.05 4.54
C PHE A 41 7.03 -14.19 5.30
N GLY A 42 6.95 -14.03 6.62
CA GLY A 42 6.09 -14.88 7.44
C GLY A 42 4.62 -14.61 7.13
N VAL A 43 3.79 -15.63 7.24
CA VAL A 43 2.34 -15.40 7.37
C VAL A 43 2.14 -14.83 8.77
N SER A 44 1.82 -13.54 8.87
CA SER A 44 1.46 -12.92 10.13
C SER A 44 0.06 -13.41 10.53
N ASP A 45 -0.09 -13.85 11.78
CA ASP A 45 -1.38 -14.21 12.32
C ASP A 45 -2.32 -13.00 12.33
N LEU A 46 -3.63 -13.26 12.21
CA LEU A 46 -4.64 -12.22 12.42
C LEU A 46 -4.68 -11.83 13.89
N ASN A 47 -4.87 -10.54 14.17
CA ASN A 47 -5.12 -10.11 15.53
C ASN A 47 -6.54 -10.51 15.99
N GLU A 48 -6.80 -10.48 17.29
CA GLU A 48 -8.09 -10.93 17.85
C GLU A 48 -9.28 -10.14 17.30
N LYS A 49 -9.14 -8.82 17.09
CA LYS A 49 -10.21 -8.00 16.51
C LYS A 49 -10.53 -8.40 15.07
N GLU A 50 -9.52 -8.76 14.29
CA GLU A 50 -9.72 -9.28 12.93
C GLU A 50 -10.46 -10.62 12.97
N LYS A 51 -10.10 -11.52 13.89
CA LYS A 51 -10.79 -12.81 14.07
C LYS A 51 -12.24 -12.63 14.51
N GLU A 52 -12.48 -11.75 15.48
CA GLU A 52 -13.82 -11.38 15.96
C GLU A 52 -14.66 -10.82 14.81
N HIS A 53 -14.09 -9.93 13.98
CA HIS A 53 -14.81 -9.37 12.84
C HIS A 53 -15.16 -10.42 11.78
N LEU A 54 -14.27 -11.38 11.51
CA LEU A 54 -14.56 -12.51 10.62
C LEU A 54 -15.68 -13.40 11.20
N GLU A 55 -15.67 -13.62 12.52
CA GLU A 55 -16.73 -14.37 13.19
C GLU A 55 -18.08 -13.63 13.10
N GLU A 56 -18.10 -12.31 13.28
CA GLU A 56 -19.29 -11.48 13.11
C GLU A 56 -19.85 -11.54 11.68
N ILE A 57 -18.99 -11.52 10.66
CA ILE A 57 -19.40 -11.71 9.25
C ILE A 57 -20.11 -13.05 9.08
N LEU A 58 -19.54 -14.14 9.61
CA LEU A 58 -20.14 -15.46 9.49
C LEU A 58 -21.46 -15.57 10.26
N LYS A 59 -21.54 -14.98 11.47
CA LYS A 59 -22.77 -14.96 12.28
C LYS A 59 -23.89 -14.15 11.61
N SER A 60 -23.57 -12.96 11.10
CA SER A 60 -24.53 -12.04 10.48
C SER A 60 -25.09 -12.55 9.15
N HIS A 61 -24.33 -13.38 8.45
CA HIS A 61 -24.71 -13.97 7.16
C HIS A 61 -24.99 -15.48 7.24
N HIS A 62 -25.25 -16.00 8.44
CA HIS A 62 -25.47 -17.42 8.66
C HIS A 62 -26.75 -17.93 7.98
N ILE A 63 -26.65 -19.09 7.31
CA ILE A 63 -27.76 -19.84 6.75
C ILE A 63 -27.78 -21.23 7.39
N SER A 64 -28.97 -21.80 7.58
CA SER A 64 -29.13 -23.14 8.18
C SER A 64 -28.29 -24.19 7.44
N GLY A 65 -27.41 -24.89 8.17
CA GLY A 65 -26.52 -25.92 7.64
C GLY A 65 -25.04 -25.52 7.50
N ALA A 66 -24.67 -24.25 7.74
CA ALA A 66 -23.27 -23.82 7.71
C ALA A 66 -22.50 -24.25 8.98
N ASN A 67 -21.22 -24.61 8.85
CA ASN A 67 -20.36 -24.98 9.97
C ASN A 67 -19.49 -23.79 10.38
N LEU A 68 -20.08 -22.87 11.17
CA LEU A 68 -19.43 -21.63 11.62
C LEU A 68 -18.01 -21.82 12.13
N LYS A 69 -17.76 -22.86 12.93
CA LYS A 69 -16.45 -23.06 13.58
C LYS A 69 -15.37 -23.47 12.58
N GLU A 70 -15.72 -24.35 11.65
CA GLU A 70 -14.80 -24.82 10.62
C GLU A 70 -14.56 -23.73 9.56
N ASP A 71 -15.63 -23.07 9.12
CA ASP A 71 -15.57 -21.97 8.15
C ASP A 71 -14.75 -20.79 8.70
N LEU A 72 -14.91 -20.44 9.97
CA LEU A 72 -14.11 -19.40 10.62
C LEU A 72 -12.62 -19.74 10.59
N LYS A 73 -12.24 -20.98 10.91
CA LYS A 73 -10.84 -21.43 10.87
C LYS A 73 -10.25 -21.29 9.47
N TYR A 74 -10.99 -21.70 8.44
CA TYR A 74 -10.53 -21.55 7.05
C TYR A 74 -10.45 -20.09 6.63
N LEU A 75 -11.43 -19.27 6.99
CA LEU A 75 -11.47 -17.87 6.63
C LEU A 75 -10.32 -17.08 7.27
N ILE A 76 -9.94 -17.41 8.52
CA ILE A 76 -8.75 -16.87 9.18
C ILE A 76 -7.48 -17.21 8.38
N SER A 77 -7.31 -18.48 8.00
CA SER A 77 -6.15 -18.93 7.20
C SER A 77 -6.08 -18.17 5.87
N ILE A 78 -7.16 -18.18 5.09
CA ILE A 78 -7.22 -17.50 3.78
C ILE A 78 -6.92 -16.01 3.92
N THR A 79 -7.49 -15.36 4.94
CA THR A 79 -7.28 -13.92 5.17
C THR A 79 -5.83 -13.61 5.52
N SER A 80 -5.19 -14.44 6.35
CA SER A 80 -3.76 -14.30 6.69
C SER A 80 -2.87 -14.46 5.45
N GLU A 81 -3.16 -15.44 4.59
CA GLU A 81 -2.44 -15.67 3.33
C GLU A 81 -2.61 -14.48 2.37
N VAL A 82 -3.83 -13.97 2.22
CA VAL A 82 -4.12 -12.79 1.40
C VAL A 82 -3.36 -11.57 1.91
N LYS A 83 -3.27 -11.35 3.23
CA LYS A 83 -2.45 -10.27 3.80
C LYS A 83 -0.97 -10.47 3.45
N ALA A 84 -0.43 -11.67 3.65
CA ALA A 84 0.96 -12.01 3.37
C ALA A 84 1.34 -11.79 1.89
N ILE A 85 0.55 -12.34 0.95
CA ILE A 85 0.74 -12.15 -0.51
C ILE A 85 0.79 -10.66 -0.85
N ASN A 86 -0.15 -9.91 -0.30
CA ASN A 86 -0.28 -8.52 -0.60
C ASN A 86 0.89 -7.68 -0.01
N ASN A 87 1.43 -8.05 1.15
CA ASN A 87 2.61 -7.40 1.75
C ASN A 87 3.88 -7.73 0.94
N GLN A 88 4.05 -9.00 0.55
CA GLN A 88 5.12 -9.45 -0.33
C GLN A 88 5.11 -8.66 -1.65
N ALA A 89 3.95 -8.57 -2.30
CA ALA A 89 3.79 -7.81 -3.52
C ALA A 89 4.22 -6.34 -3.33
N ALA A 90 3.81 -5.71 -2.21
CA ALA A 90 4.14 -4.33 -1.94
C ALA A 90 5.66 -4.09 -1.84
N ILE A 91 6.37 -4.95 -1.10
CA ILE A 91 7.82 -4.91 -0.94
C ILE A 91 8.54 -5.16 -2.27
N LEU A 92 8.12 -6.19 -3.01
CA LEU A 92 8.75 -6.57 -4.27
C LEU A 92 8.62 -5.45 -5.31
N HIS A 93 7.41 -4.89 -5.46
CA HIS A 93 7.20 -3.75 -6.34
C HIS A 93 8.01 -2.53 -5.90
N GLY A 94 7.99 -2.18 -4.61
CA GLY A 94 8.73 -1.04 -4.07
C GLY A 94 10.23 -1.15 -4.34
N GLU A 95 10.83 -2.33 -4.20
CA GLU A 95 12.25 -2.56 -4.53
C GLU A 95 12.54 -2.30 -6.02
N ARG A 96 11.69 -2.80 -6.94
CA ARG A 96 11.88 -2.57 -8.39
C ARG A 96 11.68 -1.10 -8.75
N ILE A 97 10.70 -0.45 -8.14
CA ILE A 97 10.46 0.99 -8.33
C ILE A 97 11.67 1.79 -7.83
N LYS A 98 12.26 1.42 -6.69
CA LYS A 98 13.49 2.07 -6.19
C LYS A 98 14.66 1.92 -7.16
N LYS A 99 14.86 0.72 -7.72
CA LYS A 99 15.88 0.48 -8.75
C LYS A 99 15.65 1.32 -10.00
N ALA A 100 14.41 1.39 -10.48
CA ALA A 100 14.05 2.25 -11.61
C ALA A 100 14.28 3.74 -11.30
N GLN A 101 13.95 4.20 -10.09
CA GLN A 101 14.23 5.56 -9.63
C GLN A 101 15.72 5.88 -9.72
N LEU A 102 16.59 4.99 -9.21
CA LEU A 102 18.05 5.17 -9.24
C LEU A 102 18.66 5.23 -10.65
N ILE A 103 18.07 4.50 -11.60
CA ILE A 103 18.48 4.56 -13.02
C ILE A 103 18.06 5.91 -13.61
N LEU A 104 16.82 6.31 -13.36
CA LEU A 104 16.17 7.46 -14.00
C LEU A 104 16.56 8.82 -13.40
N THR A 105 17.23 8.86 -12.24
CA THR A 105 17.78 10.10 -11.67
C THR A 105 18.84 10.77 -12.54
N LYS A 106 19.47 10.02 -13.46
CA LYS A 106 20.49 10.51 -14.40
C LYS A 106 19.89 11.18 -15.64
N TYR A 107 18.57 11.14 -15.77
CA TYR A 107 17.83 11.65 -16.93
C TYR A 107 17.07 12.93 -16.56
N LYS A 108 16.52 13.60 -17.57
CA LYS A 108 15.74 14.83 -17.38
C LYS A 108 14.61 14.66 -16.36
N ASP A 109 14.25 15.77 -15.74
CA ASP A 109 13.11 15.84 -14.82
C ASP A 109 11.84 15.26 -15.47
N GLY A 110 11.10 14.49 -14.67
CA GLY A 110 9.90 13.80 -15.11
C GLY A 110 10.14 12.44 -15.79
N ALA A 111 11.38 12.01 -16.06
CA ALA A 111 11.66 10.68 -16.61
C ALA A 111 11.09 9.55 -15.73
N PHE A 112 11.32 9.62 -14.42
CA PHE A 112 10.76 8.67 -13.46
C PHE A 112 9.23 8.70 -13.42
N THR A 113 8.63 9.90 -13.47
CA THR A 113 7.18 10.08 -13.51
C THR A 113 6.56 9.46 -14.76
N ASN A 114 7.17 9.65 -15.93
CA ASN A 114 6.70 9.08 -17.18
C ASN A 114 6.85 7.55 -17.19
N TRP A 115 7.93 7.02 -16.62
CA TRP A 115 8.09 5.58 -16.43
C TRP A 115 6.97 5.00 -15.54
N MET A 116 6.64 5.64 -14.41
CA MET A 116 5.53 5.22 -13.57
C MET A 116 4.19 5.23 -14.32
N LEU A 117 3.92 6.26 -15.11
CA LEU A 117 2.72 6.34 -15.94
C LEU A 117 2.68 5.21 -16.99
N ALA A 118 3.81 4.93 -17.65
CA ALA A 118 3.90 3.87 -18.66
C ALA A 118 3.75 2.47 -18.07
N THR A 119 4.25 2.22 -16.84
CA THR A 119 4.24 0.88 -16.23
C THR A 119 3.00 0.61 -15.39
N TYR A 120 2.45 1.61 -14.68
CA TYR A 120 1.34 1.44 -13.73
C TYR A 120 0.05 2.15 -14.17
N GLY A 121 0.07 2.93 -15.25
CA GLY A 121 -1.07 3.75 -15.69
C GLY A 121 -1.39 4.93 -14.77
N ASN A 122 -0.69 5.08 -13.63
CA ASN A 122 -0.90 6.15 -12.67
C ASN A 122 0.36 6.41 -11.83
N ARG A 123 0.38 7.55 -11.13
CA ARG A 123 1.49 7.93 -10.23
C ARG A 123 1.30 7.44 -8.80
N GLN A 124 0.05 7.36 -8.33
CA GLN A 124 -0.26 7.16 -6.91
C GLN A 124 0.19 5.78 -6.40
N THR A 125 -0.16 4.73 -7.12
CA THR A 125 0.17 3.34 -6.77
C THR A 125 1.67 3.14 -6.64
N PRO A 126 2.52 3.45 -7.65
CA PRO A 126 3.96 3.26 -7.52
C PRO A 126 4.60 4.15 -6.44
N TYR A 127 4.11 5.37 -6.21
CA TYR A 127 4.60 6.19 -5.09
C TYR A 127 4.26 5.56 -3.72
N ASN A 128 3.04 5.05 -3.54
CA ASN A 128 2.66 4.38 -2.29
C ASN A 128 3.52 3.15 -2.02
N LEU A 129 3.76 2.33 -3.06
CA LEU A 129 4.60 1.13 -2.97
C LEU A 129 6.06 1.47 -2.66
N LEU A 130 6.61 2.51 -3.31
CA LEU A 130 7.95 3.00 -3.04
C LEU A 130 8.09 3.48 -1.59
N GLN A 131 7.16 4.32 -1.12
CA GLN A 131 7.17 4.84 0.25
C GLN A 131 7.00 3.74 1.29
N TYR A 132 6.14 2.75 1.03
CA TYR A 132 5.99 1.60 1.90
C TYR A 132 7.29 0.81 2.01
N TYR A 133 7.93 0.51 0.89
CA TYR A 133 9.22 -0.19 0.86
C TYR A 133 10.30 0.58 1.61
N GLU A 134 10.48 1.87 1.33
CA GLU A 134 11.46 2.72 2.00
C GLU A 134 11.21 2.82 3.51
N PHE A 135 9.94 2.90 3.91
CA PHE A 135 9.55 2.91 5.32
C PHE A 135 9.91 1.60 6.02
N CYS A 136 9.58 0.45 5.42
CA CYS A 136 9.93 -0.86 5.97
C CYS A 136 11.46 -1.03 6.09
N GLN A 137 12.22 -0.60 5.08
CA GLN A 137 13.69 -0.66 5.12
C GLN A 137 14.29 0.21 6.23
N ALA A 138 13.66 1.35 6.54
CA ALA A 138 14.11 2.26 7.59
C ALA A 138 13.78 1.76 9.03
N LEU A 139 12.87 0.80 9.18
CA LEU A 139 12.49 0.26 10.47
C LEU A 139 13.39 -0.90 10.93
N PRO A 140 13.62 -1.06 12.25
CA PRO A 140 14.14 -2.28 12.86
C PRO A 140 13.27 -3.51 12.55
N THR A 141 13.88 -4.70 12.49
CA THR A 141 13.19 -5.95 12.10
C THR A 141 11.94 -6.24 12.92
N ASN A 142 11.99 -6.05 14.24
CA ASN A 142 10.85 -6.29 15.15
C ASN A 142 9.64 -5.38 14.85
N LEU A 143 9.84 -4.20 14.25
CA LEU A 143 8.75 -3.31 13.87
C LEU A 143 8.25 -3.53 12.46
N ARG A 144 9.02 -4.24 11.62
CA ARG A 144 8.55 -4.63 10.28
C ARG A 144 7.41 -5.62 10.38
N GLU A 145 7.53 -6.61 11.26
CA GLU A 145 6.46 -7.58 11.55
C GLU A 145 5.18 -6.86 11.99
N LYS A 146 5.31 -5.87 12.89
CA LYS A 146 4.18 -5.05 13.33
C LYS A 146 3.54 -4.23 12.19
N VAL A 147 4.34 -3.73 11.26
CA VAL A 147 3.83 -3.02 10.05
C VAL A 147 3.06 -3.96 9.11
N GLU A 148 3.39 -5.25 9.08
CA GLU A 148 2.70 -6.24 8.25
C GLU A 148 1.29 -6.55 8.78
N GLU A 149 1.09 -6.45 10.08
CA GLU A 149 -0.22 -6.58 10.73
C GLU A 149 -1.13 -5.38 10.46
N MET A 150 -0.54 -4.18 10.35
CA MET A 150 -1.25 -2.92 10.23
C MET A 150 -1.98 -2.75 8.88
N PRO A 151 -3.13 -2.04 8.85
CA PRO A 151 -3.83 -1.71 7.61
C PRO A 151 -2.94 -0.97 6.60
N ARG A 152 -2.71 -1.57 5.42
CA ARG A 152 -1.75 -1.04 4.42
C ARG A 152 -2.00 0.40 4.01
N GLN A 153 -3.26 0.80 3.85
CA GLN A 153 -3.59 2.18 3.48
C GLN A 153 -3.18 3.19 4.57
N ALA A 154 -3.24 2.80 5.84
CA ALA A 154 -2.73 3.62 6.93
C ALA A 154 -1.21 3.72 6.88
N ILE A 155 -0.50 2.62 6.58
CA ILE A 155 0.96 2.65 6.39
C ILE A 155 1.35 3.54 5.21
N TYR A 156 0.68 3.46 4.05
CA TYR A 156 0.92 4.39 2.95
C TYR A 156 0.77 5.84 3.40
N THR A 157 -0.27 6.11 4.19
CA THR A 157 -0.51 7.45 4.71
C THR A 157 0.60 7.91 5.65
N LEU A 158 1.00 7.08 6.61
CA LEU A 158 2.08 7.35 7.58
C LEU A 158 3.44 7.52 6.88
N ALA A 159 3.79 6.60 5.98
CA ALA A 159 5.02 6.64 5.21
C ALA A 159 5.14 7.93 4.41
N SER A 160 4.04 8.39 3.80
CA SER A 160 3.98 9.64 3.02
C SER A 160 4.08 10.93 3.85
N ARG A 161 3.98 10.87 5.19
CA ARG A 161 4.07 12.06 6.04
C ARG A 161 5.52 12.56 6.09
N ASN A 162 5.69 13.86 5.90
CA ASN A 162 6.98 14.52 6.07
C ASN A 162 7.25 14.79 7.55
N ILE A 163 7.48 13.73 8.32
CA ILE A 163 7.82 13.77 9.74
C ILE A 163 9.05 12.88 10.00
N PRO A 164 9.83 13.15 11.07
CA PRO A 164 10.98 12.33 11.43
C PRO A 164 10.63 10.85 11.59
N ILE A 165 11.54 9.96 11.16
CA ILE A 165 11.33 8.51 11.20
C ILE A 165 11.07 8.01 12.63
N GLU A 166 11.74 8.59 13.64
CA GLU A 166 11.54 8.25 15.06
C GLU A 166 10.09 8.41 15.51
N LYS A 167 9.39 9.46 15.04
CA LYS A 167 7.97 9.64 15.35
C LYS A 167 7.08 8.60 14.68
N LYS A 168 7.42 8.20 13.45
CA LYS A 168 6.73 7.09 12.76
C LYS A 168 7.00 5.77 13.47
N ARG A 169 8.21 5.57 14.01
CA ARG A 169 8.60 4.38 14.76
C ARG A 169 7.76 4.23 16.02
N LEU A 170 7.70 5.27 16.85
CA LEU A 170 6.86 5.29 18.05
C LEU A 170 5.39 5.01 17.73
N PHE A 171 4.87 5.59 16.64
CA PHE A 171 3.50 5.33 16.20
C PHE A 171 3.26 3.85 15.83
N VAL A 172 4.24 3.18 15.22
CA VAL A 172 4.16 1.73 14.94
C VAL A 172 4.28 0.92 16.23
N GLU A 173 5.18 1.30 17.14
CA GLU A 173 5.34 0.68 18.46
C GLU A 173 4.03 0.70 19.26
N ASP A 174 3.28 1.80 19.16
CA ASP A 174 2.00 2.01 19.86
C ASP A 174 0.80 1.30 19.20
N TYR A 175 0.96 0.60 18.08
CA TYR A 175 -0.16 -0.11 17.42
C TYR A 175 -0.70 -1.26 18.29
N GLN A 176 -2.03 -1.32 18.46
CA GLN A 176 -2.77 -2.25 19.32
C GLN A 176 -3.92 -2.95 18.56
N GLY A 177 -3.74 -3.19 17.26
CA GLY A 177 -4.75 -3.86 16.44
C GLY A 177 -5.87 -2.95 15.92
N GLU A 178 -5.68 -1.63 15.91
CA GLU A 178 -6.67 -0.68 15.36
C GLU A 178 -7.03 -1.00 13.92
N ASN A 179 -8.30 -0.81 13.58
CA ASN A 179 -8.76 -0.98 12.21
C ASN A 179 -8.30 0.19 11.32
N LYS A 180 -8.53 0.05 10.02
CA LYS A 180 -8.11 1.04 9.02
C LYS A 180 -8.61 2.47 9.32
N ILE A 181 -9.86 2.62 9.75
CA ILE A 181 -10.48 3.92 9.96
C ILE A 181 -9.89 4.59 11.20
N GLU A 182 -9.81 3.85 12.30
CA GLU A 182 -9.21 4.29 13.56
C GLU A 182 -7.77 4.74 13.34
N LEU A 183 -6.96 3.92 12.67
CA LEU A 183 -5.56 4.21 12.46
C LEU A 183 -5.34 5.42 11.54
N LEU A 184 -6.16 5.57 10.50
CA LEU A 184 -6.13 6.76 9.64
C LEU A 184 -6.51 8.04 10.39
N ASN A 185 -7.49 7.96 11.31
CA ASN A 185 -7.86 9.09 12.15
C ASN A 185 -6.75 9.44 13.13
N LYS A 186 -6.17 8.46 13.81
CA LYS A 186 -4.98 8.66 14.68
C LYS A 186 -3.83 9.34 13.93
N ILE A 187 -3.53 8.91 12.70
CA ILE A 187 -2.48 9.56 11.87
C ILE A 187 -2.84 11.01 11.56
N ARG A 188 -4.09 11.32 11.25
CA ARG A 188 -4.52 12.69 10.92
C ARG A 188 -4.45 13.61 12.14
N GLU A 189 -4.77 13.10 13.32
CA GLU A 189 -4.72 13.83 14.59
C GLU A 189 -3.27 14.08 15.04
N HIS A 190 -2.43 13.04 15.06
CA HIS A 190 -1.05 13.13 15.55
C HIS A 190 -0.12 13.80 14.56
N PHE A 191 -0.37 13.63 13.26
CA PHE A 191 0.49 14.11 12.19
C PHE A 191 -0.32 14.86 11.13
N PRO A 192 -0.95 16.01 11.48
CA PRO A 192 -1.77 16.77 10.55
C PRO A 192 -0.96 17.20 9.32
N LEU A 193 -1.63 17.29 8.16
CA LEU A 193 -0.96 17.79 6.97
C LEU A 193 -0.63 19.27 7.16
N ALA A 194 0.54 19.71 6.68
CA ALA A 194 0.86 21.12 6.63
C ALA A 194 -0.18 21.87 5.78
N LYS A 195 -0.51 23.11 6.14
CA LYS A 195 -1.48 23.94 5.39
C LYS A 195 -1.08 24.17 3.92
N THR A 196 0.21 24.01 3.61
CA THR A 196 0.81 24.12 2.28
C THR A 196 0.71 22.83 1.46
N ASP A 197 0.35 21.69 2.07
CA ASP A 197 0.17 20.43 1.37
C ASP A 197 -1.15 20.46 0.60
N GLN A 198 -1.13 20.19 -0.70
CA GLN A 198 -2.34 20.17 -1.54
C GLN A 198 -3.38 19.14 -1.08
N ARG A 199 -2.94 18.11 -0.33
CA ARG A 199 -3.81 17.10 0.28
C ARG A 199 -4.50 17.63 1.55
N ALA A 200 -3.99 18.71 2.15
CA ALA A 200 -4.61 19.40 3.29
C ALA A 200 -5.82 20.19 2.77
N SER A 201 -6.91 19.47 2.52
CA SER A 201 -8.19 20.13 2.35
C SER A 201 -8.57 20.80 3.66
N LEU A 202 -8.23 22.08 3.81
CA LEU A 202 -8.73 22.95 4.89
C LEU A 202 -10.26 23.09 4.85
N THR A 203 -10.85 22.71 3.72
CA THR A 203 -12.28 22.76 3.44
C THR A 203 -12.89 21.41 3.76
N HIS A 204 -13.88 21.39 4.66
CA HIS A 204 -14.66 20.19 4.98
C HIS A 204 -15.16 19.52 3.68
N PRO A 205 -15.14 18.17 3.54
CA PRO A 205 -15.54 17.49 2.30
C PRO A 205 -16.92 17.92 1.79
N LEU A 206 -17.84 18.17 2.72
CA LEU A 206 -19.17 18.72 2.45
C LEU A 206 -19.11 20.08 1.75
N ILE A 207 -18.30 21.01 2.27
CA ILE A 207 -18.11 22.33 1.67
C ILE A 207 -17.53 22.20 0.25
N LYS A 208 -16.59 21.27 0.02
CA LYS A 208 -16.08 20.99 -1.33
C LYS A 208 -17.16 20.47 -2.28
N GLN A 209 -18.09 19.64 -1.80
CA GLN A 209 -19.21 19.18 -2.61
C GLN A 209 -20.17 20.35 -2.96
N PHE A 210 -20.52 21.19 -1.99
CA PHE A 210 -21.33 22.38 -2.23
C PHE A 210 -20.67 23.35 -3.22
N GLN A 211 -19.35 23.54 -3.13
CA GLN A 211 -18.61 24.34 -4.11
C GLN A 211 -18.71 23.76 -5.52
N LYS A 212 -18.58 22.43 -5.69
CA LYS A 212 -18.76 21.76 -6.99
C LYS A 212 -20.18 21.93 -7.53
N ILE A 213 -21.19 21.75 -6.69
CA ILE A 213 -22.60 21.96 -7.07
C ILE A 213 -22.81 23.41 -7.49
N SER A 214 -22.30 24.38 -6.73
CA SER A 214 -22.40 25.81 -7.05
C SER A 214 -21.73 26.15 -8.39
N ILE A 215 -20.54 25.62 -8.65
CA ILE A 215 -19.84 25.78 -9.94
C ILE A 215 -20.68 25.16 -11.06
N HIS A 216 -21.18 23.93 -10.89
CA HIS A 216 -22.02 23.26 -11.88
C HIS A 216 -23.29 24.05 -12.20
N LEU A 217 -23.97 24.61 -11.19
CA LEU A 217 -25.16 25.46 -11.37
C LEU A 217 -24.83 26.77 -12.11
N LYS A 218 -23.68 27.39 -11.80
CA LYS A 218 -23.22 28.62 -12.47
C LYS A 218 -22.85 28.39 -13.94
N THR A 219 -22.18 27.28 -14.23
CA THR A 219 -21.69 26.95 -15.57
C THR A 219 -22.82 26.45 -16.48
N ASN A 220 -23.64 25.50 -15.99
CA ASN A 220 -24.62 24.83 -16.84
C ASN A 220 -26.01 25.48 -16.82
N LYS A 221 -26.29 26.37 -15.86
CA LYS A 221 -27.56 27.09 -15.71
C LYS A 221 -28.79 26.20 -15.97
N PRO A 222 -28.92 25.05 -15.27
CA PRO A 222 -30.01 24.13 -15.51
C PRO A 222 -31.37 24.79 -15.28
N LYS A 223 -32.34 24.50 -16.15
CA LYS A 223 -33.72 24.98 -16.02
C LYS A 223 -34.51 23.99 -15.18
N PHE A 224 -34.80 24.36 -13.94
CA PHE A 224 -35.65 23.58 -13.05
C PHE A 224 -37.14 23.93 -13.23
N ASN A 225 -38.00 22.92 -13.22
CA ASN A 225 -39.45 23.11 -13.15
C ASN A 225 -39.89 23.53 -11.71
N LYS A 226 -41.19 23.82 -11.52
CA LYS A 226 -41.71 24.29 -10.22
C LYS A 226 -41.50 23.28 -9.09
N GLU A 227 -41.70 22.00 -9.37
CA GLU A 227 -41.56 20.92 -8.36
C GLU A 227 -40.10 20.71 -7.97
N GLN A 228 -39.19 20.70 -8.93
CA GLN A 228 -37.74 20.59 -8.70
C GLN A 228 -37.19 21.77 -7.90
N LYS A 229 -37.68 22.99 -8.16
CA LYS A 229 -37.32 24.16 -7.35
C LYS A 229 -37.80 24.03 -5.90
N LYS A 230 -39.02 23.50 -5.70
CA LYS A 230 -39.57 23.24 -4.36
C LYS A 230 -38.76 22.17 -3.63
N ALA A 231 -38.43 21.07 -4.30
CA ALA A 231 -37.60 20.00 -3.72
C ALA A 231 -36.19 20.48 -3.36
N LEU A 232 -35.52 21.25 -4.23
CA LEU A 232 -34.22 21.85 -3.94
C LEU A 232 -34.28 22.80 -2.75
N LYS A 233 -35.35 23.59 -2.63
CA LYS A 233 -35.56 24.49 -1.50
C LYS A 233 -35.68 23.70 -0.19
N ASN A 234 -36.53 22.68 -0.16
CA ASN A 234 -36.72 21.83 1.02
C ASN A 234 -35.41 21.14 1.44
N LEU A 235 -34.63 20.63 0.48
CA LEU A 235 -33.33 20.00 0.76
C LEU A 235 -32.32 20.97 1.36
N VAL A 236 -32.35 22.24 0.96
CA VAL A 236 -31.48 23.27 1.55
C VAL A 236 -31.94 23.63 2.96
N GLU A 237 -33.25 23.73 3.19
CA GLU A 237 -33.83 24.01 4.51
C GLU A 237 -33.51 22.88 5.51
N GLU A 238 -33.79 21.63 5.14
CA GLU A 238 -33.44 20.44 5.95
C GLU A 238 -31.93 20.38 6.24
N PHE A 239 -31.11 20.71 5.24
CA PHE A 239 -29.67 20.76 5.42
C PHE A 239 -29.25 21.83 6.43
N CYS A 240 -29.82 23.03 6.39
CA CYS A 240 -29.55 24.11 7.35
C CYS A 240 -29.92 23.67 8.78
N GLU A 241 -31.08 23.04 8.95
CA GLU A 241 -31.51 22.49 10.25
C GLU A 241 -30.50 21.46 10.79
N LEU A 242 -30.04 20.53 9.94
CA LEU A 242 -29.08 19.49 10.33
C LEU A 242 -27.72 20.03 10.79
N ILE A 243 -27.33 21.22 10.34
CA ILE A 243 -26.04 21.84 10.71
C ILE A 243 -26.18 23.05 11.64
N GLY A 244 -27.40 23.37 12.09
CA GLY A 244 -27.69 24.46 13.01
C GLY A 244 -27.51 25.87 12.42
N LEU A 245 -27.88 26.08 11.15
CA LEU A 245 -27.87 27.37 10.46
C LEU A 245 -29.28 27.94 10.23
#